data_AF-A0A7D9K2L0-F1
#
_entry.id   AF-A0A7D9K2L0-F1
#
_cell.length_a   1.000
_cell.length_b   1.000
_cell.length_c   1.000
_cell.angle_alpha   90.00
_cell.angle_beta   90.00
_cell.angle_gamma   90.00
#
_symmetry.space_group_name_H-M   'P 1'
#
loop_
_entity.id
_entity.type
_entity.pdbx_description
1 polymer ?
#
loop_
_entity_poly.entity_id
_entity_poly.type
_entity_poly.pdbx_seq_one_letter_code
_entity_poly.pdbx_strand_id
1 'polypeptide(L)'
;MPIVGNDTASVRKLLHQWDHGNKQVRARILEDFIVTNQNKTGPEIENEFAQSASLFLTRLTAWLRMTYMIGTHVGLQLKAIAIFVGASSGHKFLTEFLEVGGVLSVLEILGLKQAKEEDKVEALKLLMHIANSGRRYKELICESFGIRAVAECLAKSTSEETQDCAKTLIQELSNGNPKFEVQIYKALIALLRAASPKAQQMAAETLRIVQ
;
A
#
# COMPACT_ATOMS: atom_id res chain seq x y z
N MET A 1 -24.98 4.09 -9.64
CA MET A 1 -24.67 3.51 -10.96
C MET A 1 -23.16 3.51 -11.11
N PRO A 2 -22.53 2.41 -11.56
CA PRO A 2 -21.08 2.41 -11.77
C PRO A 2 -20.70 3.54 -12.73
N ILE A 3 -19.68 4.33 -12.39
CA ILE A 3 -19.22 5.46 -13.22
C ILE A 3 -18.61 4.95 -14.54
N VAL A 4 -18.12 3.71 -14.56
CA VAL A 4 -17.45 3.12 -15.72
C VAL A 4 -18.37 2.12 -16.41
N GLY A 5 -18.87 2.50 -17.59
CA GLY A 5 -19.32 1.54 -18.59
C GLY A 5 -18.11 0.86 -19.24
N ASN A 6 -18.25 -0.41 -19.64
CA ASN A 6 -17.20 -1.20 -20.31
C ASN A 6 -16.87 -0.73 -21.74
N ASP A 7 -17.29 0.48 -22.10
CA ASP A 7 -17.10 1.08 -23.41
C ASP A 7 -16.09 2.23 -23.35
N THR A 8 -15.38 2.43 -24.46
CA THR A 8 -14.34 3.45 -24.59
C THR A 8 -14.81 4.88 -24.32
N ALA A 9 -16.10 5.21 -24.56
CA ALA A 9 -16.60 6.57 -24.36
C ALA A 9 -16.82 6.86 -22.86
N SER A 10 -17.34 5.89 -22.11
CA SER A 10 -17.48 5.97 -20.66
C SER A 10 -16.13 6.13 -19.97
N VAL A 11 -15.13 5.33 -20.37
CA VAL A 11 -13.76 5.42 -19.82
C VAL A 11 -13.13 6.78 -20.12
N ARG A 12 -13.26 7.29 -21.36
CA ARG A 12 -12.77 8.64 -21.71
C ARG A 12 -13.44 9.73 -20.87
N LYS A 13 -14.74 9.61 -20.60
CA LYS A 13 -15.46 10.55 -19.76
C LYS A 13 -14.96 10.52 -18.32
N LEU A 14 -14.71 9.34 -17.75
CA LEU A 14 -14.10 9.21 -16.42
C LEU A 14 -12.73 9.88 -16.38
N LEU A 15 -11.85 9.59 -17.34
CA LEU A 15 -10.50 10.18 -17.39
C LEU A 15 -10.55 11.70 -17.54
N HIS A 16 -11.46 12.21 -18.37
CA HIS A 16 -11.68 13.66 -18.50
C HIS A 16 -12.14 14.29 -17.18
N GLN A 17 -13.08 13.65 -16.47
CA GLN A 17 -13.53 14.10 -15.16
C GLN A 17 -12.42 14.04 -14.10
N TRP A 18 -11.56 13.02 -14.15
CA TRP A 18 -10.41 12.92 -13.27
C TRP A 18 -9.43 14.08 -13.47
N ASP A 19 -9.08 14.36 -14.73
CA ASP A 19 -8.07 15.35 -15.09
C ASP A 19 -8.53 16.78 -14.75
N HIS A 20 -9.79 17.11 -15.04
CA HIS A 20 -10.37 18.44 -14.79
C HIS A 20 -11.06 18.58 -13.42
N GLY A 21 -11.19 17.46 -12.69
CA GLY A 21 -11.85 17.41 -11.39
C GLY A 21 -10.98 17.97 -10.27
N ASN A 22 -11.64 18.60 -9.29
CA ASN A 22 -10.99 18.94 -8.02
C ASN A 22 -10.83 17.70 -7.13
N LYS A 23 -10.23 17.87 -5.94
CA LYS A 23 -9.98 16.77 -5.00
C LYS A 23 -11.25 15.99 -4.61
N GLN A 24 -12.41 16.64 -4.56
CA GLN A 24 -13.69 15.98 -4.25
C GLN A 24 -14.20 15.14 -5.41
N VAL A 25 -14.05 15.63 -6.65
CA VAL A 25 -14.41 14.84 -7.85
C VAL A 25 -13.57 13.57 -7.93
N ARG A 26 -12.25 13.69 -7.75
CA ARG A 26 -11.34 12.53 -7.74
C ARG A 26 -11.65 11.56 -6.61
N ALA A 27 -11.97 12.06 -5.41
CA ALA A 27 -12.37 11.21 -4.29
C ALA A 27 -13.62 10.38 -4.60
N ARG A 28 -14.68 11.00 -5.16
CA ARG A 28 -15.89 10.26 -5.56
C ARG A 28 -15.60 9.18 -6.60
N ILE A 29 -14.75 9.49 -7.60
CA ILE A 29 -14.32 8.50 -8.59
C ILE A 29 -13.62 7.31 -7.92
N LEU A 30 -12.76 7.56 -6.92
CA LEU A 30 -12.10 6.48 -6.19
C LEU A 30 -13.03 5.69 -5.29
N GLU A 31 -13.98 6.34 -4.63
CA GLU A 31 -15.01 5.66 -3.81
C GLU A 31 -15.81 4.68 -4.68
N ASP A 32 -16.30 5.14 -5.83
CA ASP A 32 -17.05 4.30 -6.76
C ASP A 32 -16.18 3.19 -7.36
N PHE A 33 -14.91 3.48 -7.69
CA PHE A 33 -13.96 2.48 -8.15
C PHE A 33 -13.74 1.38 -7.11
N ILE A 34 -13.51 1.75 -5.83
CA ILE A 34 -13.26 0.80 -4.75
C ILE A 34 -14.45 -0.12 -4.52
N VAL A 35 -15.65 0.45 -4.45
CA VAL A 35 -16.90 -0.33 -4.27
C VAL A 35 -17.12 -1.30 -5.43
N THR A 36 -16.80 -0.88 -6.66
CA THR A 36 -17.11 -1.67 -7.86
C THR A 36 -16.04 -2.72 -8.19
N ASN A 37 -14.79 -2.52 -7.74
CA ASN A 37 -13.63 -3.32 -8.16
C ASN A 37 -12.98 -4.17 -7.07
N GLN A 38 -13.54 -4.19 -5.85
CA GLN A 38 -13.08 -5.12 -4.82
C GLN A 38 -13.13 -6.57 -5.31
N ASN A 39 -12.05 -7.31 -5.05
CA ASN A 39 -11.88 -8.73 -5.37
C ASN A 39 -11.88 -9.09 -6.87
N LYS A 40 -11.86 -8.09 -7.78
CA LYS A 40 -11.69 -8.36 -9.20
C LYS A 40 -10.27 -8.76 -9.55
N THR A 41 -10.16 -9.59 -10.57
CA THR A 41 -8.92 -9.98 -11.22
C THR A 41 -8.41 -8.87 -12.15
N GLY A 42 -7.12 -8.93 -12.51
CA GLY A 42 -6.51 -7.98 -13.44
C GLY A 42 -7.25 -7.88 -14.79
N PRO A 43 -7.61 -9.01 -15.43
CA PRO A 43 -8.41 -9.00 -16.66
C PRO A 43 -9.80 -8.36 -16.53
N GLU A 44 -10.49 -8.55 -15.40
CA GLU A 44 -11.80 -7.93 -15.17
C GLU A 44 -11.68 -6.40 -15.03
N ILE A 45 -10.67 -5.93 -14.30
CA ILE A 45 -10.37 -4.50 -14.18
C ILE A 45 -10.04 -3.92 -15.55
N GLU A 46 -9.22 -4.60 -16.37
CA GLU A 46 -8.94 -4.12 -17.72
C GLU A 46 -10.16 -4.09 -18.62
N ASN A 47 -11.03 -5.09 -18.52
CA ASN A 47 -12.27 -5.10 -19.29
C ASN A 47 -13.20 -3.94 -18.91
N GLU A 48 -13.32 -3.63 -17.62
CA GLU A 48 -14.08 -2.47 -17.15
C GLU A 48 -13.50 -1.16 -17.69
N PHE A 49 -12.19 -1.04 -17.76
CA PHE A 49 -11.51 0.15 -18.26
C PHE A 49 -11.26 0.14 -19.78
N ALA A 50 -11.95 -0.72 -20.55
CA ALA A 50 -11.75 -0.83 -22.00
C ALA A 50 -10.26 -0.88 -22.39
N GLN A 51 -9.50 -1.72 -21.68
CA GLN A 51 -8.05 -1.91 -21.83
C GLN A 51 -7.18 -0.68 -21.48
N SER A 52 -7.72 0.27 -20.70
CA SER A 52 -7.04 1.50 -20.29
C SER A 52 -6.82 1.60 -18.78
N ALA A 53 -6.85 0.49 -18.04
CA ALA A 53 -6.79 0.57 -16.57
C ALA A 53 -5.41 1.05 -16.06
N SER A 54 -4.35 0.65 -16.76
CA SER A 54 -2.95 1.06 -16.48
C SER A 54 -2.79 2.59 -16.55
N LEU A 55 -3.52 3.22 -17.46
CA LEU A 55 -3.55 4.66 -17.64
C LEU A 55 -4.28 5.38 -16.48
N PHE A 56 -5.31 4.75 -15.90
CA PHE A 56 -5.96 5.25 -14.69
C PHE A 56 -5.06 5.09 -13.47
N LEU A 57 -4.41 3.93 -13.31
CA LEU A 57 -3.43 3.68 -12.25
C LEU A 57 -2.31 4.72 -12.27
N THR A 58 -1.75 5.03 -13.44
CA THR A 58 -0.69 6.05 -13.59
C THR A 58 -1.13 7.43 -13.07
N ARG A 59 -2.38 7.83 -13.32
CA ARG A 59 -2.92 9.11 -12.83
C ARG A 59 -3.15 9.09 -11.32
N LEU A 60 -3.62 7.95 -10.80
CA LEU A 60 -3.83 7.74 -9.37
C LEU A 60 -2.51 7.78 -8.59
N THR A 61 -1.46 7.11 -9.07
CA THR A 61 -0.14 7.11 -8.44
C THR A 61 0.51 8.49 -8.47
N ALA A 62 0.37 9.21 -9.59
CA ALA A 62 0.81 10.60 -9.68
C ALA A 62 0.07 11.49 -8.66
N TRP A 63 -1.24 11.33 -8.50
CA TRP A 63 -2.01 12.09 -7.54
C TRP A 63 -1.61 11.80 -6.08
N LEU A 64 -1.34 10.53 -5.76
CA LEU A 64 -0.79 10.14 -4.45
C LEU A 64 0.53 10.87 -4.21
N ARG A 65 1.50 10.74 -5.12
CA ARG A 65 2.84 11.33 -4.99
C ARG A 65 2.81 12.85 -4.83
N MET A 66 1.87 13.54 -5.47
CA MET A 66 1.72 14.99 -5.34
C MET A 66 1.09 15.43 -4.02
N THR A 67 0.35 14.55 -3.32
CA THR A 67 -0.55 14.99 -2.24
C THR A 67 -0.40 14.28 -0.91
N TYR A 68 0.36 13.19 -0.82
CA TYR A 68 0.51 12.43 0.42
C TYR A 68 1.10 13.24 1.58
N MET A 69 2.06 14.14 1.30
CA MET A 69 2.68 14.98 2.33
C MET A 69 1.70 15.94 3.01
N ILE A 70 0.63 16.34 2.30
CA ILE A 70 -0.43 17.23 2.80
C ILE A 70 -1.72 16.47 3.18
N GLY A 71 -1.71 15.13 3.16
CA GLY A 71 -2.79 14.29 3.67
C GLY A 71 -4.09 14.32 2.86
N THR A 72 -4.06 14.66 1.57
CA THR A 72 -5.29 14.72 0.75
C THR A 72 -5.75 13.34 0.31
N HIS A 73 -6.78 12.79 0.97
CA HIS A 73 -7.41 11.50 0.63
C HIS A 73 -6.44 10.31 0.53
N VAL A 74 -5.37 10.30 1.34
CA VAL A 74 -4.28 9.32 1.24
C VAL A 74 -4.78 7.89 1.39
N GLY A 75 -5.55 7.56 2.43
CA GLY A 75 -6.09 6.23 2.63
C GLY A 75 -7.00 5.77 1.48
N LEU A 76 -7.76 6.68 0.88
CA LEU A 76 -8.61 6.38 -0.28
C LEU A 76 -7.76 6.05 -1.52
N GLN A 77 -6.70 6.83 -1.76
CA GLN A 77 -5.75 6.58 -2.84
C GLN A 77 -5.02 5.24 -2.66
N LEU A 78 -4.55 4.95 -1.45
CA LEU A 78 -3.87 3.70 -1.10
C LEU A 78 -4.78 2.48 -1.28
N LYS A 79 -6.04 2.56 -0.83
CA LYS A 79 -7.06 1.50 -1.04
C LYS A 79 -7.28 1.23 -2.52
N ALA A 80 -7.44 2.27 -3.33
CA ALA A 80 -7.65 2.12 -4.77
C ALA A 80 -6.40 1.49 -5.45
N ILE A 81 -5.19 1.90 -5.07
CA ILE A 81 -3.94 1.30 -5.59
C ILE A 81 -3.84 -0.17 -5.15
N ALA A 82 -4.22 -0.50 -3.92
CA ALA A 82 -4.19 -1.87 -3.41
C ALA A 82 -5.06 -2.83 -4.24
N ILE A 83 -6.20 -2.37 -4.79
CA ILE A 83 -7.01 -3.17 -5.71
C ILE A 83 -6.22 -3.53 -6.97
N PHE A 84 -5.54 -2.57 -7.59
CA PHE A 84 -4.70 -2.82 -8.77
C PHE A 84 -3.54 -3.77 -8.47
N VAL A 85 -2.81 -3.48 -7.40
CA VAL A 85 -1.58 -4.20 -7.03
C VAL A 85 -1.87 -5.60 -6.51
N GLY A 86 -2.99 -5.79 -5.81
CA GLY A 86 -3.43 -7.07 -5.25
C GLY A 86 -4.28 -7.92 -6.21
N ALA A 87 -4.64 -7.42 -7.39
CA ALA A 87 -5.47 -8.15 -8.34
C ALA A 87 -4.77 -9.41 -8.87
N SER A 88 -5.43 -10.56 -8.76
CA SER A 88 -4.92 -11.82 -9.33
C SER A 88 -4.79 -11.70 -10.84
N SER A 89 -3.72 -12.26 -11.41
CA SER A 89 -3.36 -12.08 -12.84
C SER A 89 -3.16 -10.62 -13.27
N GLY A 90 -2.97 -9.68 -12.32
CA GLY A 90 -2.75 -8.26 -12.55
C GLY A 90 -1.29 -7.81 -12.48
N HIS A 91 -0.32 -8.70 -12.71
CA HIS A 91 1.11 -8.44 -12.47
C HIS A 91 1.68 -7.19 -13.15
N LYS A 92 1.10 -6.76 -14.27
CA LYS A 92 1.49 -5.51 -14.94
C LYS A 92 1.26 -4.28 -14.06
N PHE A 93 0.15 -4.22 -13.32
CA PHE A 93 -0.18 -3.10 -12.44
C PHE A 93 0.80 -2.98 -11.27
N LEU A 94 1.16 -4.12 -10.68
CA LEU A 94 2.22 -4.16 -9.68
C LEU A 94 3.53 -3.64 -10.29
N THR A 95 3.92 -4.11 -11.47
CA THR A 95 5.17 -3.68 -12.13
C THR A 95 5.19 -2.17 -12.38
N GLU A 96 4.14 -1.62 -12.98
CA GLU A 96 4.00 -0.17 -13.23
C GLU A 96 4.08 0.64 -11.93
N PHE A 97 3.44 0.17 -10.85
CA PHE A 97 3.50 0.82 -9.54
C PHE A 97 4.92 0.84 -8.95
N LEU A 98 5.67 -0.26 -9.12
CA LEU A 98 7.04 -0.35 -8.64
C LEU A 98 7.99 0.56 -9.44
N GLU A 99 7.83 0.60 -10.77
CA GLU A 99 8.68 1.40 -11.67
C GLU A 99 8.62 2.91 -11.37
N VAL A 100 7.47 3.41 -10.92
CA VAL A 100 7.31 4.82 -10.54
C VAL A 100 7.73 5.13 -9.09
N GLY A 101 8.39 4.18 -8.41
CA GLY A 101 8.83 4.34 -7.02
C GLY A 101 7.69 4.29 -6.01
N GLY A 102 6.62 3.53 -6.31
CA GLY A 102 5.45 3.41 -5.44
C GLY A 102 5.80 2.93 -4.02
N VAL A 103 6.69 1.94 -3.89
CA VAL A 103 7.15 1.43 -2.57
C VAL A 103 7.73 2.54 -1.70
N LEU A 104 8.61 3.40 -2.25
CA LEU A 104 9.23 4.49 -1.51
C LEU A 104 8.17 5.48 -1.01
N SER A 105 7.21 5.84 -1.87
CA SER A 105 6.13 6.76 -1.51
C SER A 105 5.26 6.19 -0.37
N VAL A 106 4.98 4.89 -0.39
CA VAL A 106 4.20 4.21 0.67
C VAL A 106 4.99 4.11 1.98
N LEU A 107 6.29 3.82 1.91
CA LEU A 107 7.15 3.78 3.10
C LEU A 107 7.32 5.15 3.74
N GLU A 108 7.40 6.22 2.95
CA GLU A 108 7.47 7.59 3.46
C GLU A 108 6.18 7.97 4.22
N ILE A 109 5.01 7.56 3.73
CA ILE A 109 3.72 7.79 4.43
C ILE A 109 3.74 7.23 5.85
N LEU A 110 4.33 6.05 6.07
CA LEU A 110 4.45 5.46 7.42
C LEU A 110 5.26 6.34 8.39
N GLY A 111 6.24 7.06 7.87
CA GLY A 111 7.15 7.91 8.64
C GLY A 111 6.64 9.35 8.86
N LEU A 112 5.56 9.76 8.18
CA LEU A 112 5.01 11.10 8.32
C LEU A 112 4.35 11.27 9.70
N LYS A 113 4.80 12.30 10.44
CA LYS A 113 4.26 12.61 11.78
C LYS A 113 2.78 13.00 11.72
N GLN A 114 2.37 13.67 10.65
CA GLN A 114 1.01 14.15 10.43
C GLN A 114 0.11 13.15 9.70
N ALA A 115 0.64 11.99 9.26
CA ALA A 115 -0.19 10.97 8.63
C ALA A 115 -1.14 10.36 9.67
N LYS A 116 -2.41 10.21 9.27
CA LYS A 116 -3.43 9.59 10.10
C LYS A 116 -3.15 8.10 10.27
N GLU A 117 -3.60 7.51 11.36
CA GLU A 117 -3.40 6.08 11.62
C GLU A 117 -4.12 5.23 10.57
N GLU A 118 -5.30 5.66 10.10
CA GLU A 118 -6.04 4.95 9.05
C GLU A 118 -5.27 4.96 7.72
N ASP A 119 -4.58 6.05 7.40
CA ASP A 119 -3.75 6.12 6.19
C ASP A 119 -2.54 5.17 6.29
N LYS A 120 -1.93 5.04 7.49
CA LYS A 120 -0.83 4.11 7.74
C LYS A 120 -1.29 2.65 7.64
N VAL A 121 -2.47 2.33 8.14
CA VAL A 121 -3.08 1.00 7.99
C VAL A 121 -3.18 0.63 6.51
N GLU A 122 -3.68 1.52 5.66
CA GLU A 122 -3.81 1.25 4.22
C GLU A 122 -2.44 1.17 3.52
N ALA A 123 -1.46 1.95 3.98
CA ALA A 123 -0.09 1.85 3.48
C ALA A 123 0.54 0.49 3.81
N LEU A 124 0.35 0.00 5.04
CA LEU A 124 0.81 -1.33 5.47
C LEU A 124 0.11 -2.43 4.69
N LYS A 125 -1.22 -2.33 4.47
CA LYS A 125 -1.98 -3.27 3.63
C LYS A 125 -1.47 -3.33 2.19
N LEU A 126 -1.19 -2.18 1.59
CA LEU A 126 -0.60 -2.12 0.25
C LEU A 126 0.79 -2.78 0.21
N LEU A 127 1.64 -2.54 1.20
CA LEU A 127 2.95 -3.22 1.30
C LEU A 127 2.81 -4.74 1.48
N MET A 128 1.80 -5.21 2.22
CA MET A 128 1.51 -6.64 2.35
C MET A 128 1.12 -7.27 1.00
N HIS A 129 0.31 -6.61 0.17
CA HIS A 129 0.01 -7.10 -1.18
C HIS A 129 1.28 -7.24 -2.04
N ILE A 130 2.18 -6.27 -1.94
CA ILE A 130 3.47 -6.30 -2.65
C ILE A 130 4.34 -7.45 -2.12
N ALA A 131 4.51 -7.57 -0.80
CA ALA A 131 5.30 -8.62 -0.16
C ALA A 131 4.78 -10.03 -0.52
N ASN A 132 3.46 -10.21 -0.53
CA ASN A 132 2.80 -11.48 -0.83
C ASN A 132 2.87 -11.88 -2.30
N SER A 133 3.27 -10.96 -3.19
CA SER A 133 3.49 -11.27 -4.61
C SER A 133 4.77 -12.10 -4.85
N GLY A 134 5.59 -12.34 -3.81
CA GLY A 134 6.72 -13.26 -3.85
C GLY A 134 8.02 -12.68 -3.28
N ARG A 135 9.02 -13.56 -3.08
CA ARG A 135 10.30 -13.24 -2.42
C ARG A 135 10.97 -11.98 -2.98
N ARG A 136 11.05 -11.82 -4.31
CA ARG A 136 11.71 -10.66 -4.93
C ARG A 136 11.13 -9.32 -4.46
N TYR A 137 9.83 -9.28 -4.19
CA TYR A 137 9.14 -8.07 -3.76
C TYR A 137 9.32 -7.82 -2.26
N LYS A 138 9.42 -8.89 -1.45
CA LYS A 138 9.85 -8.79 -0.05
C LYS A 138 11.25 -8.17 0.03
N GLU A 139 12.19 -8.68 -0.76
CA GLU A 139 13.54 -8.15 -0.85
C GLU A 139 13.55 -6.68 -1.29
N LEU A 140 12.79 -6.31 -2.32
CA LEU A 140 12.67 -4.92 -2.77
C LEU A 140 12.17 -3.97 -1.66
N ILE A 141 11.17 -4.37 -0.88
CA ILE A 141 10.69 -3.60 0.27
C ILE A 141 11.82 -3.44 1.30
N CYS A 142 12.54 -4.52 1.61
CA CYS A 142 13.65 -4.47 2.55
C CYS A 142 14.81 -3.56 2.08
N GLU A 143 15.19 -3.65 0.81
CA GLU A 143 16.22 -2.81 0.16
C GLU A 143 15.83 -1.32 0.16
N SER A 144 14.53 -1.04 0.11
CA SER A 144 13.95 0.32 0.19
C SER A 144 13.86 0.85 1.62
N PHE A 145 14.64 0.30 2.57
CA PHE A 145 14.58 0.59 4.01
C PHE A 145 13.24 0.22 4.69
N GLY A 146 12.47 -0.69 4.10
CA GLY A 146 11.15 -1.06 4.59
C GLY A 146 11.14 -1.61 6.01
N ILE A 147 12.14 -2.43 6.37
CA ILE A 147 12.26 -2.99 7.74
C ILE A 147 12.30 -1.86 8.78
N ARG A 148 13.14 -0.84 8.55
CA ARG A 148 13.26 0.31 9.45
C ARG A 148 11.95 1.10 9.51
N ALA A 149 11.38 1.45 8.36
CA ALA A 149 10.16 2.25 8.30
C ALA A 149 8.98 1.57 9.01
N VAL A 150 8.80 0.26 8.80
CA VAL A 150 7.72 -0.51 9.44
C VAL A 150 7.97 -0.70 10.94
N ALA A 151 9.22 -0.98 11.36
CA ALA A 151 9.55 -1.06 12.77
C ALA A 151 9.35 0.29 13.49
N GLU A 152 9.76 1.41 12.88
CA GLU A 152 9.49 2.73 13.44
C GLU A 152 7.99 3.06 13.53
N CYS A 153 7.21 2.64 12.53
CA CYS A 153 5.75 2.77 12.54
C CYS A 153 5.14 1.99 13.72
N LEU A 154 5.55 0.73 13.91
CA LEU A 154 5.15 -0.12 15.04
C LEU A 154 5.51 0.52 16.39
N ALA A 155 6.72 1.07 16.52
CA ALA A 155 7.20 1.66 17.76
C ALA A 155 6.46 2.93 18.17
N LYS A 156 6.09 3.77 17.18
CA LYS A 156 5.57 5.13 17.41
C LYS A 156 4.05 5.21 17.31
N SER A 157 3.40 4.27 16.63
CA SER A 157 1.94 4.27 16.49
C SER A 157 1.25 4.14 17.84
N THR A 158 0.11 4.84 17.98
CA THR A 158 -0.80 4.76 19.12
C THR A 158 -2.04 3.92 18.81
N SER A 159 -2.20 3.44 17.56
CA SER A 159 -3.32 2.62 17.13
C SER A 159 -2.92 1.14 17.16
N GLU A 160 -3.72 0.32 17.83
CA GLU A 160 -3.51 -1.13 17.88
C GLU A 160 -3.60 -1.75 16.48
N GLU A 161 -4.56 -1.30 15.65
CA GLU A 161 -4.70 -1.80 14.27
C GLU A 161 -3.44 -1.50 13.43
N THR A 162 -2.87 -0.30 13.55
CA THR A 162 -1.63 0.05 12.84
C THR A 162 -0.47 -0.81 13.32
N GLN A 163 -0.35 -1.01 14.64
CA GLN A 163 0.68 -1.86 15.24
C GLN A 163 0.53 -3.33 14.79
N ASP A 164 -0.68 -3.88 14.78
CA ASP A 164 -0.96 -5.23 14.30
C ASP A 164 -0.61 -5.40 12.81
N CYS A 165 -0.96 -4.43 11.97
CA CYS A 165 -0.59 -4.42 10.55
C CYS A 165 0.93 -4.37 10.37
N ALA A 166 1.63 -3.55 11.15
CA ALA A 166 3.08 -3.42 11.08
C ALA A 166 3.79 -4.70 11.54
N LYS A 167 3.32 -5.32 12.63
CA LYS A 167 3.77 -6.62 13.12
C LYS A 167 3.59 -7.69 12.04
N THR A 168 2.40 -7.77 11.45
CA THR A 168 2.07 -8.74 10.39
C THR A 168 2.98 -8.56 9.18
N LEU A 169 3.22 -7.32 8.74
CA LEU A 169 4.14 -7.06 7.64
C LEU A 169 5.59 -7.45 7.98
N ILE A 170 6.08 -7.24 9.20
CA ILE A 170 7.41 -7.71 9.61
C ILE A 170 7.51 -9.24 9.54
N GLN A 171 6.48 -9.95 9.99
CA GLN A 171 6.40 -11.42 9.88
C GLN A 171 6.42 -11.86 8.42
N GLU A 172 5.65 -11.20 7.55
CA GLU A 172 5.67 -11.50 6.12
C GLU A 172 7.01 -11.21 5.47
N LEU A 173 7.68 -10.12 5.82
CA LEU A 173 9.00 -9.81 5.31
C LEU A 173 10.08 -10.80 5.77
N SER A 174 9.86 -11.51 6.89
CA SER A 174 10.74 -12.58 7.36
C SER A 174 10.45 -13.91 6.68
N ASN A 175 9.17 -14.25 6.52
CA ASN A 175 8.75 -15.54 6.00
C ASN A 175 9.26 -15.81 4.57
N GLY A 176 10.12 -16.81 4.42
CA GLY A 176 10.69 -17.21 3.14
C GLY A 176 11.67 -16.20 2.53
N ASN A 177 12.27 -15.31 3.34
CA ASN A 177 13.19 -14.25 2.91
C ASN A 177 14.53 -14.24 3.71
N PRO A 178 15.38 -15.27 3.54
CA PRO A 178 16.60 -15.46 4.35
C PRO A 178 17.64 -14.33 4.21
N LYS A 179 17.65 -13.62 3.07
CA LYS A 179 18.60 -12.52 2.79
C LYS A 179 18.53 -11.39 3.82
N PHE A 180 17.33 -11.11 4.34
CA PHE A 180 17.08 -9.99 5.25
C PHE A 180 16.79 -10.40 6.69
N GLU A 181 16.85 -11.70 6.98
CA GLU A 181 16.55 -12.30 8.27
C GLU A 181 17.32 -11.62 9.42
N VAL A 182 18.65 -11.47 9.26
CA VAL A 182 19.52 -10.79 10.25
C VAL A 182 19.10 -9.34 10.49
N GLN A 183 18.66 -8.62 9.46
CA GLN A 183 18.23 -7.23 9.61
C GLN A 183 16.89 -7.15 10.34
N ILE A 184 15.98 -8.08 10.08
CA ILE A 184 14.70 -8.19 10.78
C ILE A 184 14.91 -8.51 12.26
N TYR A 185 15.77 -9.47 12.59
CA TYR A 185 16.11 -9.76 13.98
C TYR A 185 16.68 -8.53 14.70
N LYS A 186 17.62 -7.81 14.07
CA LYS A 186 18.19 -6.59 14.66
C LYS A 186 17.12 -5.52 14.90
N ALA A 187 16.17 -5.35 13.98
CA ALA A 187 15.07 -4.42 14.13
C ALA A 187 14.13 -4.82 15.28
N LEU A 188 13.79 -6.10 15.40
CA LEU A 188 12.96 -6.63 16.49
C LEU A 188 13.65 -6.50 17.85
N ILE A 189 14.95 -6.77 17.96
CA ILE A 189 15.72 -6.54 19.20
C ILE A 189 15.74 -5.05 19.56
N ALA A 190 15.87 -4.16 18.57
CA ALA A 190 15.79 -2.72 18.83
C ALA A 190 14.42 -2.31 19.36
N LEU A 191 13.34 -2.92 18.88
CA LEU A 191 11.97 -2.67 19.34
C LEU A 191 11.71 -3.09 20.79
N LEU A 192 12.47 -4.04 21.34
CA LEU A 192 12.40 -4.39 22.77
C LEU A 192 12.78 -3.20 23.69
N ARG A 193 13.43 -2.17 23.14
CA ARG A 193 13.76 -0.93 23.85
C ARG A 193 12.83 0.24 23.51
N ALA A 194 11.75 0.00 22.75
CA ALA A 194 10.78 1.04 22.41
C ALA A 194 10.06 1.57 23.66
N ALA A 195 9.57 2.81 23.63
CA ALA A 195 8.82 3.38 24.74
C ALA A 195 7.43 2.73 24.93
N SER A 196 6.87 2.14 23.88
CA SER A 196 5.56 1.48 23.89
C SER A 196 5.67 0.04 24.43
N PRO A 197 5.09 -0.29 25.60
CA PRO A 197 5.11 -1.66 26.13
C PRO A 197 4.44 -2.67 25.19
N LYS A 198 3.40 -2.24 24.47
CA LYS A 198 2.72 -3.08 23.46
C LYS A 198 3.66 -3.40 22.30
N ALA A 199 4.41 -2.41 21.80
CA ALA A 199 5.40 -2.64 20.74
C ALA A 199 6.52 -3.59 21.21
N GLN A 200 6.97 -3.47 22.46
CA GLN A 200 7.92 -4.41 23.06
C GLN A 200 7.35 -5.83 23.10
N GLN A 201 6.11 -6.00 23.56
CA GLN A 201 5.42 -7.29 23.60
C GLN A 201 5.31 -7.90 22.20
N MET A 202 4.83 -7.13 21.22
CA MET A 202 4.69 -7.57 19.83
C MET A 202 6.02 -7.98 19.20
N ALA A 203 7.09 -7.25 19.50
CA ALA A 203 8.43 -7.58 19.06
C ALA A 203 8.92 -8.90 19.70
N ALA A 204 8.71 -9.09 21.00
CA ALA A 204 9.07 -10.32 21.70
C ALA A 204 8.31 -11.54 21.19
N GLU A 205 7.00 -11.41 20.90
CA GLU A 205 6.19 -12.45 20.28
C GLU A 205 6.69 -12.78 18.87
N THR A 206 6.98 -11.75 18.07
CA THR A 206 7.44 -11.93 16.69
C THR A 206 8.81 -12.59 16.64
N LEU A 207 9.73 -12.25 17.55
CA LEU A 207 11.04 -12.90 17.67
C LEU A 207 10.91 -14.42 17.81
N ARG A 208 9.93 -14.92 18.58
CA ARG A 208 9.71 -16.37 18.75
C ARG A 208 9.18 -17.07 17.51
N ILE A 209 8.53 -16.33 16.61
CA ILE A 209 7.95 -16.86 15.37
C ILE A 209 8.98 -16.88 14.25
N VAL A 210 9.86 -15.88 14.23
CA VAL A 210 10.87 -15.73 13.17
C VAL A 210 12.20 -16.40 13.50
N GLN A 211 12.43 -16.82 14.76
CA GLN A 211 13.50 -17.73 15.19
C GLN A 211 13.23 -19.17 14.75
#